data_AF-A0A7Z7I915-F1
#
_entry.id   AF-A0A7Z7I915-F1
#
_cell.length_a   1.000
_cell.length_b   1.000
_cell.length_c   1.000
_cell.angle_alpha   90.00
_cell.angle_beta   90.00
_cell.angle_gamma   90.00
#
_symmetry.space_group_name_H-M   'P 1'
#
loop_
_entity.id
_entity.type
_entity.pdbx_description
1 polymer ?
#
loop_
_entity_poly.entity_id
_entity_poly.type
_entity_poly.pdbx_seq_one_letter_code
_entity_poly.pdbx_strand_id
1 'polypeptide(L)' 'MAAKMWVAATVDGQEVSAETIEFLPVAPSLRCMYCGTPVSYVPQHARESRGRTYLVKAYFRLLPNAAHNER' A
#
# COMPACT_ATOMS: atom_id res chain seq x y z
N MET A 1 -2.61 13.26 -6.51
CA MET A 1 -1.60 12.69 -5.58
C MET A 1 -1.88 11.20 -5.46
N ALA A 2 -0.87 10.33 -5.52
CA ALA A 2 -1.10 8.92 -5.17
C ALA A 2 -1.22 8.83 -3.65
N ALA A 3 -2.43 8.58 -3.14
CA ALA A 3 -2.65 8.42 -1.71
C ALA A 3 -1.80 7.25 -1.21
N LYS A 4 -0.87 7.54 -0.27
CA LYS A 4 -0.10 6.53 0.45
C LYS A 4 -0.93 6.03 1.61
N MET A 5 -1.09 4.72 1.72
CA MET A 5 -1.85 4.09 2.80
C MET A 5 -0.95 3.10 3.56
N TRP A 6 -1.19 2.97 4.85
CA TRP A 6 -0.46 2.05 5.73
C TRP A 6 -1.20 0.73 5.93
N VAL A 7 -2.51 0.75 5.71
CA VAL A 7 -3.43 -0.37 5.90
C VAL A 7 -4.31 -0.54 4.65
N ALA A 8 -4.64 -1.78 4.33
CA ALA A 8 -5.52 -2.17 3.23
C ALA A 8 -6.38 -3.36 3.66
N ALA A 9 -7.43 -3.67 2.91
CA ALA A 9 -8.22 -4.88 3.10
C ALA A 9 -7.84 -5.94 2.07
N THR A 10 -7.85 -7.22 2.46
CA THR A 10 -7.91 -8.33 1.50
C THR A 10 -9.27 -8.38 0.81
N VAL A 11 -9.38 -9.19 -0.24
CA VAL A 11 -10.67 -9.49 -0.88
C VAL A 11 -11.70 -10.08 0.08
N ASP A 12 -11.25 -10.79 1.10
CA ASP A 12 -12.08 -11.37 2.17
C ASP A 12 -12.49 -10.35 3.24
N GLY A 13 -12.05 -9.08 3.10
CA GLY A 13 -12.35 -8.01 4.04
C GLY A 13 -11.48 -7.99 5.29
N GLN A 14 -10.40 -8.79 5.34
CA GLN A 14 -9.45 -8.75 6.45
C GLN A 14 -8.50 -7.55 6.31
N GLU A 15 -8.32 -6.79 7.38
CA GLU A 15 -7.34 -5.71 7.42
C GLU A 15 -5.91 -6.27 7.41
N VAL A 16 -5.05 -5.65 6.62
CA VAL A 16 -3.63 -5.99 6.47
C VAL A 16 -2.80 -4.72 6.55
N SER A 17 -1.74 -4.75 7.35
CA SER A 17 -0.77 -3.67 7.47
C SER A 17 0.37 -3.84 6.48
N ALA A 18 0.86 -2.74 5.92
CA ALA A 18 2.02 -2.73 5.04
C ALA A 18 3.30 -3.20 5.75
N GLU A 19 3.34 -3.15 7.08
CA GLU A 19 4.48 -3.57 7.89
C GLU A 19 4.50 -5.10 8.13
N THR A 20 3.37 -5.77 7.98
CA THR A 20 3.23 -7.20 8.32
C THR A 20 2.85 -8.09 7.14
N ILE A 21 2.46 -7.50 6.01
CA ILE A 21 2.03 -8.24 4.82
C ILE A 21 3.11 -9.17 4.25
N GLU A 22 4.38 -8.83 4.42
CA GLU A 22 5.51 -9.63 3.98
C GLU A 22 5.68 -10.95 4.75
N PHE A 23 5.02 -11.09 5.92
CA PHE A 23 4.96 -12.35 6.65
C PHE A 23 3.80 -13.26 6.21
N LEU A 24 2.93 -12.79 5.30
CA LEU A 24 1.86 -13.62 4.76
C LEU A 24 2.42 -14.63 3.74
N PRO A 25 2.00 -15.90 3.80
CA PRO A 25 2.52 -16.96 2.92
C PRO A 25 2.12 -16.79 1.45
N VAL A 26 1.08 -16.00 1.17
CA VAL A 26 0.58 -15.69 -0.17
C VAL A 26 0.38 -14.19 -0.26
N ALA A 27 0.84 -13.57 -1.35
CA ALA A 27 0.59 -12.17 -1.64
C ALA A 27 -0.92 -11.95 -1.89
N PRO A 28 -1.67 -11.33 -0.97
CA PRO A 28 -3.11 -11.20 -1.12
C PRO A 28 -3.44 -10.14 -2.17
N SER A 29 -4.61 -10.27 -2.79
CA SER A 29 -5.20 -9.16 -3.56
C SER A 29 -5.73 -8.10 -2.59
N LEU A 30 -5.20 -6.88 -2.70
CA LEU A 30 -5.46 -5.80 -1.74
C LEU A 30 -6.38 -4.74 -2.32
N ARG A 31 -7.20 -4.15 -1.43
CA ARG A 31 -8.15 -3.08 -1.74
C ARG A 31 -8.10 -2.00 -0.66
N CYS A 32 -8.40 -0.76 -1.03
CA CYS A 32 -8.59 0.33 -0.09
C CYS A 32 -9.80 0.03 0.81
N MET A 33 -9.66 0.21 2.12
CA MET A 33 -10.72 -0.08 3.09
C MET A 33 -11.95 0.83 2.96
N TYR A 34 -11.77 2.02 2.39
CA TYR A 34 -12.85 3.01 2.30
C TYR A 34 -13.67 2.90 1.02
N CYS A 35 -13.01 2.73 -0.12
CA CYS A 35 -13.68 2.73 -1.43
C CYS A 35 -13.63 1.38 -2.16
N GLY A 36 -12.94 0.37 -1.61
CA GLY A 36 -12.80 -0.94 -2.23
C GLY A 36 -11.89 -0.97 -3.46
N THR A 37 -11.31 0.17 -3.84
CA THR A 37 -10.43 0.30 -5.00
C THR A 37 -9.16 -0.55 -4.84
N PRO A 38 -8.73 -1.31 -5.86
CA PRO A 38 -7.51 -2.11 -5.78
C PRO A 38 -6.26 -1.27 -5.49
N VAL A 39 -5.41 -1.79 -4.61
CA VAL A 39 -4.13 -1.17 -4.24
C VAL A 39 -2.98 -2.14 -4.47
N SER A 40 -1.78 -1.60 -4.71
CA SER A 40 -0.54 -2.37 -4.79
C SER A 40 0.28 -2.19 -3.53
N TYR A 41 0.89 -3.27 -3.08
CA TYR A 41 1.93 -3.23 -2.06
C TYR A 41 3.24 -2.70 -2.64
N VAL A 42 3.86 -1.77 -1.92
CA VAL A 42 5.20 -1.28 -2.19
C VAL A 42 6.07 -1.64 -0.99
N PRO A 43 7.04 -2.57 -1.16
CA PRO A 43 7.92 -2.95 -0.05
C PRO A 43 8.82 -1.80 0.37
N GLN A 44 9.37 -1.93 1.57
CA GLN A 44 10.37 -1.00 2.08
C GLN A 44 11.55 -0.94 1.10
N HIS A 45 11.97 0.28 0.73
CA HIS A 45 13.08 0.47 -0.20
C HIS A 45 13.86 1.74 0.14
N ALA A 46 15.14 1.75 -0.26
CA ALA A 46 15.95 2.95 -0.23
C ALA A 46 15.53 3.90 -1.36
N ARG A 47 15.42 5.19 -1.05
CA ARG A 47 15.18 6.25 -2.03
C ARG A 47 16.23 7.33 -1.85
N GLU A 48 16.95 7.63 -2.92
CA GLU A 48 17.87 8.76 -2.95
C GLU A 48 17.13 10.05 -3.31
N SER A 49 17.41 11.12 -2.57
CA SER A 49 16.86 12.45 -2.82
C SER A 49 17.86 13.50 -2.39
N ARG A 50 18.24 14.41 -3.30
CA ARG A 50 19.20 15.50 -3.05
C ARG A 50 20.53 15.02 -2.42
N GLY A 51 21.06 13.90 -2.91
CA GLY A 51 22.32 13.33 -2.43
C GLY A 51 22.26 12.68 -1.04
N ARG A 52 21.05 12.44 -0.51
CA ARG A 52 20.82 11.70 0.73
C ARG A 52 19.98 10.46 0.47
N THR A 53 20.36 9.35 1.10
CA THR A 53 19.60 8.09 1.05
C THR A 53 18.59 8.06 2.20
N TYR A 54 17.32 7.88 1.86
CA TYR A 54 16.22 7.75 2.82
C TYR A 54 15.65 6.35 2.75
N LEU A 55 15.37 5.76 3.91
CA LEU A 55 14.61 4.52 3.97
C LEU A 55 13.12 4.86 3.88
N VAL A 56 12.46 4.43 2.80
CA VAL A 56 11.02 4.56 2.63
C VAL A 56 10.38 3.30 3.21
N LYS A 57 9.63 3.45 4.31
CA LYS A 57 8.82 2.37 4.90
C LYS A 57 7.86 1.78 3.87
N ALA A 58 7.54 0.50 4.01
CA ALA A 58 6.56 -0.17 3.17
C ALA A 58 5.19 0.52 3.23
N TYR A 59 4.47 0.57 2.11
CA TYR A 59 3.16 1.22 2.02
C TYR A 59 2.30 0.62 0.90
N PHE A 60 1.00 0.86 0.96
CA PHE A 60 0.08 0.59 -0.13
C PHE A 60 -0.14 1.85 -0.97
N ARG A 61 -0.24 1.68 -2.29
CA ARG A 61 -0.58 2.74 -3.22
C ARG A 61 -1.74 2.34 -4.11
N LEU A 62 -2.56 3.31 -4.47
CA LEU A 62 -3.59 3.12 -5.48
C LEU A 62 -2.97 2.80 -6.85
N LEU A 63 -3.69 2.00 -7.62
CA LEU A 63 -3.38 1.83 -9.04
C LEU A 63 -3.61 3.16 -9.78
N PRO A 64 -2.78 3.47 -10.79
CA PRO A 64 -2.98 4.65 -11.62
C PRO A 64 -4.36 4.62 -12.29
N ASN A 65 -5.02 5.77 -12.39
CA ASN A 65 -6.38 5.96 -12.94
C ASN A 65 -7.54 5.35 -12.13
N ALA A 66 -7.29 4.92 -10.89
CA ALA A 66 -8.37 4.43 -10.05
C ALA A 66 -9.08 5.61 -9.33
N ALA A 67 -10.41 5.67 -9.44
CA ALA A 67 -11.21 6.61 -8.66
C ALA A 67 -11.04 6.28 -7.16
N HIS A 68 -10.65 7.28 -6.38
CA HIS A 68 -10.41 7.13 -4.95
C HIS A 68 -11.20 8.19 -4.19
N ASN A 69 -12.05 7.75 -3.27
CA ASN A 69 -12.66 8.63 -2.29
C ASN A 69 -11.74 8.69 -1.07
N GLU A 70 -10.93 9.75 -1.03
CA GLU A 70 -10.21 10.18 0.17
C GLU A 70 -11.29 10.74 1.12
N ARG A 71 -11.65 10.01 2.17
CA ARG A 71 -12.52 10.55 3.23
C ARG A 71 -11.67 11.15 4.34
#